data_AF-A0AAJ2B5T9-F1
#
_entry.id   AF-A0AAJ2B5T9-F1
#
_cell.length_a   1.000
_cell.length_b   1.000
_cell.length_c   1.000
_cell.angle_alpha   90.00
_cell.angle_beta   90.00
_cell.angle_gamma   90.00
#
_symmetry.space_group_name_H-M   'P 1'
#
loop_
_entity.id
_entity.type
_entity.pdbx_description
1 polymer ?
#
loop_
_entity_poly.entity_id
_entity_poly.type
_entity_poly.pdbx_seq_one_letter_code
_entity_poly.pdbx_strand_id
1 'polypeptide(L)' 'MLTEWHGAEPRGSVVMVWRELDAVGGIGIAQLGSPARKLVDVDGMYLVRREAR' A
#
# COMPACT_ATOMS: atom_id res chain seq x y z
N MET A 1 -8.85 8.37 -13.48
CA MET A 1 -9.19 9.30 -12.38
C MET A 1 -8.12 9.39 -11.29
N LEU A 2 -7.82 8.34 -10.49
CA LEU A 2 -6.79 8.46 -9.42
C LEU A 2 -5.35 8.55 -9.94
N THR A 3 -4.99 7.72 -10.92
CA THR A 3 -3.68 7.76 -11.57
C THR A 3 -3.41 9.07 -12.30
N GLU A 4 -4.44 9.65 -12.94
CA GLU A 4 -4.38 10.94 -13.62
C GLU A 4 -4.19 12.09 -12.62
N TRP A 5 -4.95 12.10 -11.51
CA TRP A 5 -4.76 13.08 -10.43
C TRP A 5 -3.33 13.03 -9.88
N HIS A 6 -2.84 11.83 -9.54
CA HIS A 6 -1.48 11.68 -9.02
C HIS A 6 -0.43 12.09 -10.06
N GLY A 7 -0.70 11.86 -11.35
CA GLY A 7 0.16 12.34 -12.44
C GLY A 7 0.24 13.87 -12.52
N ALA A 8 -0.84 14.57 -12.19
CA ALA A 8 -0.88 16.03 -12.16
C ALA A 8 -0.25 16.63 -10.88
N GLU A 9 -0.36 15.95 -9.73
CA GLU A 9 0.18 16.42 -8.45
C GLU A 9 0.80 15.25 -7.64
N PRO A 10 2.08 14.89 -7.89
CA PRO A 10 2.71 13.68 -7.36
C PRO A 10 3.23 13.85 -5.92
N ARG A 11 2.46 14.55 -5.07
CA ARG A 11 2.82 14.83 -3.66
C ARG A 11 2.00 14.03 -2.66
N GLY A 12 0.90 13.44 -3.11
CA GLY A 12 0.07 12.54 -2.30
C GLY A 12 0.40 11.08 -2.56
N SER A 13 -0.09 10.20 -1.69
CA SER A 13 -0.11 8.76 -1.94
C SER A 13 -1.48 8.20 -1.58
N VAL A 14 -1.85 7.10 -2.24
CA VAL A 14 -3.10 6.38 -1.97
C VAL A 14 -2.75 4.93 -1.67
N VAL A 15 -3.36 4.39 -0.61
CA VAL A 15 -3.34 2.96 -0.29
C VAL A 15 -4.77 2.46 -0.36
N MET A 16 -5.01 1.46 -1.20
CA MET A 16 -6.28 0.76 -1.28
C MET A 16 -6.15 -0.57 -0.56
N VAL A 17 -7.17 -0.92 0.23
CA VAL A 17 -7.25 -2.16 1.00
C VAL A 17 -8.64 -2.76 0.76
N TRP A 18 -8.70 -4.03 0.39
CA TRP A 18 -9.95 -4.76 0.16
C TRP A 18 -9.83 -6.20 0.63
N ARG A 19 -10.97 -6.88 0.76
CA ARG A 19 -10.99 -8.32 1.03
C ARG A 19 -10.58 -9.08 -0.23
N GLU A 20 -9.56 -9.91 -0.12
CA GLU A 20 -9.05 -10.74 -1.22
C GLU A 20 -8.62 -12.08 -0.65
N LEU A 21 -9.40 -13.13 -0.93
CA LEU A 21 -9.24 -14.43 -0.25
C LEU A 21 -7.90 -15.12 -0.58
N ASP A 22 -7.36 -14.84 -1.76
CA ASP A 22 -6.12 -15.45 -2.25
C ASP A 22 -4.87 -14.62 -1.85
N ALA A 23 -5.05 -13.50 -1.16
CA ALA A 23 -3.95 -12.66 -0.68
C ALA A 23 -3.54 -13.01 0.75
N VAL A 24 -2.31 -12.64 1.10
CA VAL A 24 -1.76 -12.70 2.46
C VAL A 24 -2.74 -12.08 3.46
N GLY A 25 -3.08 -12.83 4.51
CA GLY A 25 -4.05 -12.40 5.52
C GLY A 25 -5.48 -12.18 5.02
N GLY A 26 -5.82 -12.60 3.81
CA GLY A 26 -7.14 -12.37 3.19
C GLY A 26 -7.36 -10.92 2.75
N ILE A 27 -6.29 -10.13 2.60
CA ILE A 27 -6.34 -8.69 2.34
C ILE A 27 -5.51 -8.32 1.10
N GLY A 28 -6.18 -7.76 0.10
CA GLY A 28 -5.54 -7.20 -1.09
C GLY A 28 -5.11 -5.76 -0.82
N ILE A 29 -3.94 -5.38 -1.35
CA ILE A 29 -3.36 -4.04 -1.15
C ILE A 29 -2.79 -3.52 -2.46
N ALA A 30 -3.13 -2.28 -2.81
CA ALA A 30 -2.56 -1.54 -3.94
C ALA A 30 -2.11 -0.14 -3.49
N GLN A 31 -1.08 0.37 -4.15
CA GLN A 31 -0.47 1.66 -3.81
C GLN A 31 -0.30 2.52 -5.06
N LEU A 32 -0.60 3.81 -4.92
CA LEU A 32 -0.29 4.83 -5.91
C LEU A 32 0.57 5.91 -5.25
N GLY A 33 1.69 6.24 -5.90
CA GLY A 33 2.72 7.11 -5.32
C GLY A 33 3.66 6.36 -4.37
N SER A 34 4.41 7.11 -3.57
CA SER A 34 5.35 6.55 -2.58
C SER A 34 4.77 6.75 -1.18
N PRO A 35 4.02 5.77 -0.63
CA PRO A 35 3.47 5.89 0.71
C PRO A 35 4.61 5.95 1.75
N ALA A 36 4.37 6.68 2.83
CA ALA A 36 5.37 6.93 3.88
C ALA A 36 5.85 5.66 4.61
N ARG A 37 5.23 4.51 4.36
CA ARG A 37 5.53 3.25 5.06
C ARG A 37 5.45 2.07 4.09
N LYS A 38 6.42 1.18 4.17
CA LYS A 38 6.47 -0.06 3.38
C LYS A 38 5.75 -1.18 4.12
N LEU A 39 4.86 -1.87 3.42
CA LEU A 39 4.23 -3.10 3.90
C LEU A 39 5.12 -4.29 3.52
N VAL A 40 5.27 -5.21 4.45
CA VAL A 40 6.05 -6.44 4.28
C VAL A 40 5.20 -7.62 4.73
N ASP A 41 5.24 -8.71 3.97
CA ASP A 41 4.68 -9.99 4.39
C ASP A 41 5.65 -10.67 5.36
N VAL A 42 5.13 -11.04 6.53
CA VAL A 42 5.83 -11.80 7.56
C VAL A 42 4.87 -12.88 8.05
N ASP A 43 5.19 -14.13 7.77
CA ASP A 43 4.44 -15.32 8.20
C ASP A 43 2.94 -15.26 7.88
N GLY A 44 2.57 -14.75 6.70
CA GLY A 44 1.17 -14.67 6.28
C GLY A 44 0.42 -13.45 6.82
N MET A 45 1.14 -12.47 7.37
CA MET A 45 0.58 -11.21 7.86
C MET A 45 1.29 -10.01 7.24
N TYR A 46 0.53 -8.96 6.92
CA TYR A 46 1.12 -7.68 6.56
C TYR A 46 1.57 -6.90 7.79
N LEU A 47 2.85 -6.59 7.86
CA LEU A 47 3.43 -5.69 8.84
C LEU A 47 3.93 -4.41 8.18
N VAL A 48 3.97 -3.33 8.97
CA VAL A 48 4.51 -2.05 8.54
C VAL A 48 5.97 -1.95 8.95
N ARG A 49 6.87 -1.87 7.98
CA ARG A 49 8.29 -1.57 8.26
C ARG A 49 8.42 -0.08 8.57
N ARG A 50 8.90 0.22 9.77
CA ARG A 50 9.38 1.56 10.14
C ARG A 50 10.84 1.66 9.74
N GLU A 51 11.22 2.72 9.05
CA GLU A 51 12.63 3.01 8.83
C GLU A 51 13.26 3.42 10.16
N ALA A 52 14.45 2.89 10.45
CA ALA A 52 15.22 3.31 11.62
C ALA A 52 15.58 4.78 11.45
N ARG A 53 15.34 5.58 12.49
CA ARG A 53 15.64 7.01 12.49
C ARG A 53 17.14 7.26 12.44
#